data_AF-B8CAG4-F1
#
_entry.id   AF-B8CAG4-F1
#
_cell.length_a   1.000
_cell.length_b   1.000
_cell.length_c   1.000
_cell.angle_alpha   90.00
_cell.angle_beta   90.00
_cell.angle_gamma   90.00
#
_symmetry.space_group_name_H-M   'P 1'
#
loop_
_entity.id
_entity.type
_entity.pdbx_description
1 polymer ?
#
loop_
_entity_poly.entity_id
_entity_poly.type
_entity_poly.pdbx_seq_one_letter_code
_entity_poly.pdbx_strand_id
1 'polypeptide(L)'
;MSNSFSRESPQSASSPTTMRRSPRKIWWGGLFITSLIAMGSTFEAVRIQRSYNPPTTLATPTQQWAVSSTTATFLLTSLTLASQMIPRSSCLTRGTKLELLLILISLGFTCAAVGASTNPATGLAVNAVGGVSFGNLYYSTWGSFGCAFTLLLSYIRTERGVDLGNELKSKGSRFRSWVILIVTTLIVMGSSASSYDAQCDVDVEEKPGKYCRRAALGVTVGCIGCVTSLTIVAMRMVFATPHEDENVNRGSGGRGSNTIIFAVEGVSSAVLFCAYGFAVAYLTSEKGPGAPLGNLYYSSWATFGLTFFVAASCFEEFQAAKSMILTGRQQQKSRARDSLASNLDTNSLDPGRMGAVPTDWTSQQNTAREVWSENSGQQDTASSSNFGKQASSSVGEVQIS
;
A
#
# COMPACT_ATOMS: atom_id res chain seq x y z
N MET A 1 50.21 -28.35 19.90
CA MET A 1 48.89 -28.72 20.47
C MET A 1 48.67 -27.87 21.72
N SER A 2 47.89 -26.80 21.60
CA SER A 2 47.61 -25.82 22.65
C SER A 2 46.09 -25.82 22.86
N ASN A 3 45.64 -26.36 23.99
CA ASN A 3 44.24 -26.36 24.39
C ASN A 3 43.91 -25.02 25.06
N SER A 4 43.33 -24.10 24.29
CA SER A 4 42.75 -22.86 24.82
C SER A 4 41.40 -23.16 25.48
N PHE A 5 41.43 -23.25 26.80
CA PHE A 5 40.26 -23.41 27.66
C PHE A 5 39.52 -22.06 27.76
N SER A 6 38.46 -21.89 26.98
CA SER A 6 37.58 -20.72 27.04
C SER A 6 36.78 -20.73 28.34
N ARG A 7 37.03 -19.72 29.17
CA ARG A 7 36.39 -19.46 30.46
C ARG A 7 34.93 -19.05 30.22
N GLU A 8 33.97 -19.90 30.59
CA GLU A 8 32.55 -19.53 30.63
C GLU A 8 32.34 -18.41 31.65
N SER A 9 31.83 -17.27 31.18
CA SER A 9 31.45 -16.13 32.00
C SER A 9 30.19 -16.43 32.83
N PRO A 10 30.13 -16.00 34.11
CA PRO A 10 29.04 -16.31 35.01
C PRO A 10 27.70 -15.75 34.50
N GLN A 11 26.69 -16.63 34.53
CA GLN A 11 25.30 -16.40 34.17
C GLN A 11 24.77 -15.07 34.74
N SER A 12 24.39 -14.17 33.85
CA SER A 12 23.72 -12.91 34.18
C SER A 12 22.42 -13.20 34.93
N ALA A 13 22.27 -12.59 36.10
CA ALA A 13 21.08 -12.65 36.94
C ALA A 13 19.80 -12.50 36.10
N SER A 14 18.87 -13.45 36.29
CA SER A 14 17.54 -13.47 35.70
C SER A 14 16.84 -12.15 35.97
N SER A 15 16.84 -11.27 34.97
CA SER A 15 16.09 -10.01 35.03
C SER A 15 14.62 -10.36 35.32
N PRO A 16 13.95 -9.69 36.27
CA PRO A 16 12.56 -9.95 36.59
C PRO A 16 11.75 -9.89 35.30
N THR A 17 11.16 -11.03 34.94
CA THR A 17 10.31 -11.20 33.77
C THR A 17 9.09 -10.31 33.95
N THR A 18 9.23 -9.05 33.54
CA THR A 18 8.15 -8.08 33.48
C THR A 18 7.09 -8.72 32.59
N MET A 19 5.97 -9.13 33.20
CA MET A 19 4.84 -9.74 32.51
C MET A 19 4.39 -8.79 31.39
N ARG A 20 4.83 -9.08 30.17
CA ARG A 20 4.53 -8.27 28.99
C ARG A 20 3.03 -8.34 28.76
N ARG A 21 2.30 -7.28 29.14
CA ARG A 21 0.85 -7.18 28.91
C ARG A 21 0.61 -7.31 27.41
N SER A 22 -0.22 -8.28 27.02
CA SER A 22 -0.56 -8.47 25.60
C SER A 22 -1.29 -7.22 25.09
N PRO A 23 -0.85 -6.61 23.97
CA PRO A 23 -1.49 -5.45 23.37
C PRO A 23 -2.92 -5.74 22.90
N ARG A 24 -3.30 -7.03 22.76
CA ARG A 24 -4.63 -7.45 22.31
C ARG A 24 -5.77 -7.05 23.25
N LYS A 25 -5.50 -6.88 24.54
CA LYS A 25 -6.53 -6.49 25.52
C LYS A 25 -7.16 -5.13 25.18
N ILE A 26 -6.35 -4.18 24.71
CA ILE A 26 -6.82 -2.83 24.32
C ILE A 26 -7.77 -2.95 23.13
N TRP A 27 -7.41 -3.76 22.13
CA TRP A 27 -8.22 -3.96 20.94
C TRP A 27 -9.52 -4.73 21.20
N TRP A 28 -9.50 -5.73 22.09
CA TRP A 28 -10.74 -6.37 22.55
C TRP A 28 -11.66 -5.38 23.28
N GLY A 29 -11.10 -4.50 24.12
CA GLY A 29 -11.85 -3.43 24.76
C GLY A 29 -12.46 -2.43 23.77
N GLY A 30 -11.68 -2.00 22.78
CA GLY A 30 -12.16 -1.13 21.70
C GLY A 30 -13.27 -1.78 20.86
N LEU A 31 -13.11 -3.07 20.54
CA LEU A 31 -14.13 -3.83 19.81
C LEU A 31 -15.43 -3.95 20.64
N PHE A 32 -15.33 -4.20 21.95
CA PHE A 32 -16.50 -4.22 22.83
C PHE A 32 -17.23 -2.87 22.86
N ILE A 33 -16.50 -1.77 23.10
CA ILE A 33 -17.11 -0.41 23.16
C ILE A 33 -17.80 -0.07 21.85
N THR A 34 -17.10 -0.25 20.72
CA THR A 34 -17.67 0.06 19.41
C THR A 34 -18.87 -0.84 19.07
N SER A 35 -18.80 -2.13 19.41
CA SER A 35 -19.92 -3.06 19.16
C SER A 35 -21.14 -2.80 20.04
N LEU A 36 -20.94 -2.33 21.27
CA LEU A 36 -22.02 -1.89 22.17
C LEU A 36 -22.75 -0.67 21.58
N ILE A 37 -21.99 0.34 21.11
CA ILE A 37 -22.56 1.52 20.44
C ILE A 37 -23.30 1.10 19.17
N ALA A 38 -22.68 0.25 18.35
CA ALA A 38 -23.26 -0.25 17.11
C ALA A 38 -24.57 -1.00 17.36
N MET A 39 -24.61 -1.91 18.33
CA MET A 39 -25.82 -2.64 18.71
C MET A 39 -26.92 -1.67 19.15
N GLY A 40 -26.64 -0.78 20.10
CA GLY A 40 -27.62 0.19 20.60
C GLY A 40 -28.16 1.10 19.49
N SER A 41 -27.28 1.66 18.66
CA SER A 41 -27.69 2.49 17.53
C SER A 41 -28.45 1.72 16.44
N THR A 42 -28.17 0.42 16.25
CA THR A 42 -28.92 -0.42 15.30
C THR A 42 -30.35 -0.64 15.77
N PHE A 43 -30.55 -0.96 17.06
CA PHE A 43 -31.90 -1.11 17.62
C PHE A 43 -32.70 0.18 17.52
N GLU A 44 -32.07 1.33 17.81
CA GLU A 44 -32.71 2.63 17.68
C GLU A 44 -33.09 2.95 16.23
N ALA A 45 -32.16 2.78 15.28
CA ALA A 45 -32.41 3.02 13.86
C ALA A 45 -33.54 2.14 13.31
N VAL A 46 -33.55 0.84 13.62
CA VAL A 46 -34.61 -0.09 13.21
C VAL A 46 -35.95 0.29 13.85
N ARG A 47 -35.96 0.69 15.13
CA ARG A 47 -37.18 1.15 15.80
C ARG A 47 -37.76 2.39 15.13
N ILE A 48 -36.93 3.39 14.85
CA ILE A 48 -37.32 4.62 14.16
C ILE A 48 -37.87 4.29 12.77
N GLN A 49 -37.18 3.44 12.02
CA GLN A 49 -37.60 3.07 10.67
C GLN A 49 -38.94 2.32 10.66
N ARG A 50 -39.22 1.48 11.66
CA ARG A 50 -40.55 0.84 11.85
C ARG A 50 -41.64 1.83 12.24
N SER A 51 -41.31 2.94 12.91
CA SER A 51 -42.30 3.98 13.24
C SER A 51 -42.73 4.79 12.02
N TYR A 52 -41.84 4.99 11.04
CA TYR A 52 -42.14 5.74 9.81
C TYR A 52 -42.75 4.89 8.70
N ASN A 53 -42.42 3.59 8.63
CA ASN A 53 -42.96 2.70 7.61
C ASN A 53 -44.18 1.95 8.16
N PRO A 54 -45.37 2.05 7.53
CA PRO A 54 -46.55 1.34 8.02
C PRO A 54 -46.32 -0.17 8.05
N PRO A 55 -46.95 -0.89 9.00
CA PRO A 55 -46.68 -2.29 9.31
C PRO A 55 -46.97 -3.29 8.17
N THR A 56 -47.48 -2.83 7.03
CA THR A 56 -47.68 -3.64 5.82
C THR A 56 -46.36 -3.97 5.09
N THR A 57 -45.27 -3.27 5.41
CA THR A 57 -43.93 -3.60 4.90
C THR A 57 -43.19 -4.48 5.93
N LEU A 58 -43.19 -5.79 5.66
CA LEU A 58 -42.44 -6.77 6.46
C LEU A 58 -40.99 -6.31 6.65
N ALA A 59 -40.46 -6.43 7.87
CA ALA A 59 -39.07 -6.05 8.16
C ALA A 59 -38.13 -6.67 7.14
N THR A 60 -37.32 -5.84 6.46
CA THR A 60 -36.47 -6.34 5.39
C THR A 60 -35.44 -7.32 5.97
N PRO A 61 -35.18 -8.47 5.33
CA PRO A 61 -34.20 -9.45 5.82
C PRO A 61 -32.85 -8.81 6.17
N THR A 62 -32.46 -7.76 5.45
CA THR A 62 -31.26 -6.95 5.70
C THR A 62 -31.24 -6.26 7.06
N GLN A 63 -32.37 -5.73 7.55
CA GLN A 63 -32.45 -5.16 8.90
C GLN A 63 -32.27 -6.23 9.97
N GLN A 64 -32.83 -7.43 9.75
CA GLN A 64 -32.64 -8.56 10.65
C GLN A 64 -31.16 -8.99 10.71
N TRP A 65 -30.48 -8.98 9.56
CA TRP A 65 -29.03 -9.24 9.50
C TRP A 65 -28.21 -8.19 10.23
N ALA A 66 -28.55 -6.90 10.10
CA ALA A 66 -27.86 -5.82 10.84
C ALA A 66 -28.01 -5.97 12.36
N VAL A 67 -29.23 -6.21 12.85
CA VAL A 67 -29.49 -6.42 14.29
C VAL A 67 -28.78 -7.68 14.78
N SER A 68 -28.91 -8.80 14.06
CA SER A 68 -28.34 -10.08 14.45
C SER A 68 -26.81 -10.03 14.50
N SER A 69 -26.18 -9.44 13.48
CA SER A 69 -24.71 -9.36 13.39
C SER A 69 -24.11 -8.45 14.46
N THR A 70 -24.66 -7.25 14.67
CA THR A 70 -24.20 -6.34 15.74
C THR A 70 -24.39 -6.92 17.14
N THR A 71 -25.53 -7.57 17.39
CA THR A 71 -25.81 -8.27 18.65
C THR A 71 -24.84 -9.43 18.87
N ALA A 72 -24.60 -10.24 17.84
CA ALA A 72 -23.66 -11.36 17.90
C ALA A 72 -22.23 -10.88 18.20
N THR A 73 -21.76 -9.82 17.54
CA THR A 73 -20.45 -9.21 17.83
C THR A 73 -20.37 -8.70 19.27
N PHE A 74 -21.40 -8.00 19.76
CA PHE A 74 -21.44 -7.51 21.14
C PHE A 74 -21.40 -8.66 22.16
N LEU A 75 -22.22 -9.69 21.98
CA LEU A 75 -22.25 -10.84 22.90
C LEU A 75 -20.92 -11.60 22.88
N LEU A 76 -20.36 -11.85 21.69
CA LEU A 76 -19.10 -12.57 21.53
C LEU A 76 -17.93 -11.84 22.18
N THR A 77 -17.87 -10.51 22.02
CA THR A 77 -16.82 -9.67 22.61
C THR A 77 -16.99 -9.54 24.12
N SER A 78 -18.23 -9.43 24.61
CA SER A 78 -18.57 -9.44 26.04
C SER A 78 -18.12 -10.74 26.71
N LEU A 79 -18.46 -11.89 26.12
CA LEU A 79 -18.06 -13.21 26.62
C LEU A 79 -16.54 -13.37 26.59
N THR A 80 -15.89 -12.91 25.53
CA THR A 80 -14.43 -12.96 25.41
C THR A 80 -13.76 -12.12 26.50
N LEU A 81 -14.20 -10.88 26.72
CA LEU A 81 -13.67 -10.03 27.79
C LEU A 81 -13.94 -10.60 29.18
N ALA A 82 -15.15 -11.09 29.44
CA ALA A 82 -15.49 -11.74 30.71
C ALA A 82 -14.59 -12.96 30.97
N SER A 83 -14.34 -13.80 29.96
CA SER A 83 -13.43 -14.94 30.07
C SER A 83 -11.98 -14.52 30.34
N GLN A 84 -11.54 -13.37 29.81
CA GLN A 84 -10.20 -12.82 30.05
C GLN A 84 -10.05 -12.20 31.46
N MET A 85 -11.15 -11.84 32.13
CA MET A 85 -11.13 -11.37 33.52
C MET A 85 -10.92 -12.51 34.52
N ILE A 86 -11.25 -13.75 34.14
CA ILE A 86 -11.06 -14.95 34.98
C ILE A 86 -9.62 -15.47 34.78
N PRO A 87 -8.73 -15.44 35.80
CA PRO A 87 -7.33 -15.83 35.64
C PRO A 87 -7.15 -17.24 35.08
N ARG A 88 -7.97 -18.21 35.52
CA ARG A 88 -7.95 -19.61 35.04
C ARG A 88 -8.30 -19.73 33.56
N SER A 89 -9.31 -19.01 33.09
CA SER A 89 -9.79 -19.06 31.70
C SER A 89 -8.91 -18.27 30.74
N SER A 90 -8.10 -17.32 31.25
CA SER A 90 -7.18 -16.53 30.42
C SER A 90 -6.11 -17.38 29.70
N CYS A 91 -5.77 -18.55 30.25
CA CYS A 91 -4.88 -19.53 29.62
C CYS A 91 -5.51 -20.17 28.37
N LEU A 92 -6.84 -20.37 28.37
CA LEU A 92 -7.56 -20.98 27.25
C LEU A 92 -7.77 -20.03 26.07
N THR A 93 -7.71 -18.72 26.30
CA THR A 93 -8.07 -17.70 25.30
C THR A 93 -6.88 -16.94 24.74
N ARG A 94 -5.69 -17.00 25.36
CA ARG A 94 -4.52 -16.26 24.85
C ARG A 94 -3.65 -17.17 23.98
N GLY A 95 -3.54 -16.83 22.71
CA GLY A 95 -2.68 -17.48 21.72
C GLY A 95 -3.19 -18.83 21.23
N THR A 96 -4.37 -19.24 21.67
CA THR A 96 -4.96 -20.52 21.29
C THR A 96 -5.65 -20.42 19.92
N LYS A 97 -5.91 -21.59 19.31
CA LYS A 97 -6.74 -21.68 18.08
C LYS A 97 -8.17 -21.17 18.31
N LEU A 98 -8.65 -21.26 19.56
CA LEU A 98 -9.94 -20.71 19.96
C LEU A 98 -9.96 -19.19 19.84
N GLU A 99 -8.90 -18.49 20.25
CA GLU A 99 -8.79 -17.02 20.07
C GLU A 99 -8.93 -16.64 18.59
N LEU A 100 -8.22 -17.35 17.71
CA LEU A 100 -8.30 -17.13 16.25
C LEU A 100 -9.72 -17.33 15.75
N LEU A 101 -10.38 -18.42 16.14
CA LEU A 101 -11.76 -18.71 15.74
C LEU A 101 -12.71 -17.58 16.18
N LEU A 102 -12.59 -17.11 17.43
CA LEU A 102 -13.40 -16.01 17.96
C LEU A 102 -13.15 -14.70 17.21
N ILE A 103 -11.89 -14.40 16.85
CA ILE A 103 -11.52 -13.24 16.04
C ILE A 103 -12.12 -13.35 14.63
N LEU A 104 -12.02 -14.50 13.98
CA LEU A 104 -12.55 -14.72 12.63
C LEU A 104 -14.08 -14.63 12.59
N ILE A 105 -14.77 -15.19 13.59
CA ILE A 105 -16.23 -15.05 13.72
C ILE A 105 -16.61 -13.58 13.97
N SER A 106 -15.90 -12.88 14.85
CA SER A 106 -16.13 -11.45 15.12
C SER A 106 -15.91 -10.60 13.86
N LEU A 107 -14.86 -10.90 13.09
CA LEU A 107 -14.57 -10.24 11.83
C LEU A 107 -15.69 -10.49 10.80
N GLY A 108 -16.16 -11.74 10.67
CA GLY A 108 -17.28 -12.08 9.80
C GLY A 108 -18.55 -11.31 10.16
N PHE A 109 -18.92 -11.27 11.44
CA PHE A 109 -20.09 -10.51 11.89
C PHE A 109 -19.92 -9.00 11.72
N THR A 110 -18.74 -8.42 11.98
CA THR A 110 -18.51 -6.98 11.75
C THR A 110 -18.55 -6.62 10.27
N CYS A 111 -18.04 -7.47 9.37
CA CYS A 111 -18.21 -7.31 7.93
C CYS A 111 -19.69 -7.31 7.53
N ALA A 112 -20.46 -8.29 8.02
CA ALA A 112 -21.90 -8.36 7.77
C ALA A 112 -22.64 -7.13 8.31
N ALA A 113 -22.27 -6.67 9.51
CA ALA A 113 -22.86 -5.48 10.14
C ALA A 113 -22.58 -4.21 9.33
N VAL A 114 -21.34 -4.01 8.87
CA VAL A 114 -20.98 -2.88 7.99
C VAL A 114 -21.78 -2.97 6.68
N GLY A 115 -21.79 -4.13 6.02
CA GLY A 115 -22.51 -4.33 4.77
C GLY A 115 -24.03 -4.08 4.89
N ALA A 116 -24.68 -4.63 5.92
CA ALA A 116 -26.11 -4.47 6.12
C ALA A 116 -26.50 -3.05 6.59
N SER A 117 -25.70 -2.45 7.46
CA SER A 117 -26.03 -1.14 8.05
C SER A 117 -25.69 0.02 7.12
N THR A 118 -24.64 -0.09 6.30
CA THR A 118 -24.19 1.00 5.42
C THR A 118 -24.71 0.90 3.98
N ASN A 119 -25.55 -0.09 3.69
CA ASN A 119 -26.21 -0.22 2.40
C ASN A 119 -27.31 0.84 2.24
N PRO A 120 -27.24 1.74 1.23
CA PRO A 120 -28.27 2.74 0.95
C PRO A 120 -29.69 2.17 0.79
N ALA A 121 -29.81 0.94 0.29
CA ALA A 121 -31.11 0.27 0.08
C ALA A 121 -31.81 -0.09 1.40
N THR A 122 -31.05 -0.25 2.51
CA THR A 122 -31.66 -0.57 3.81
C THR A 122 -32.15 0.67 4.53
N GLY A 123 -31.60 1.84 4.21
CA GLY A 123 -31.95 3.10 4.87
C GLY A 123 -31.55 3.16 6.35
N LEU A 124 -30.67 2.25 6.81
CA LEU A 124 -30.21 2.19 8.20
C LEU A 124 -29.19 3.29 8.46
N ALA A 125 -27.89 2.99 8.48
CA ALA A 125 -26.86 4.00 8.75
C ALA A 125 -26.74 5.03 7.62
N VAL A 126 -27.10 4.62 6.40
CA VAL A 126 -27.00 5.40 5.16
C VAL A 126 -28.37 5.48 4.51
N ASN A 127 -28.81 6.68 4.11
CA ASN A 127 -30.06 6.89 3.38
C ASN A 127 -29.97 6.43 1.91
N ALA A 128 -31.11 6.42 1.23
CA ALA A 128 -31.20 6.05 -0.18
C ALA A 128 -30.32 6.89 -1.13
N VAL A 129 -29.96 8.12 -0.75
CA VAL A 129 -29.09 9.00 -1.55
C VAL A 129 -27.60 8.67 -1.34
N GLY A 130 -27.26 7.84 -0.35
CA GLY A 130 -25.89 7.47 0.00
C GLY A 130 -25.28 8.28 1.15
N GLY A 131 -26.07 9.13 1.82
CA GLY A 131 -25.62 9.96 2.94
C GLY A 131 -25.80 9.29 4.29
N VAL A 132 -24.90 9.58 5.23
CA VAL A 132 -24.99 9.08 6.62
C VAL A 132 -26.19 9.71 7.34
N SER A 133 -27.18 8.88 7.68
CA SER A 133 -28.35 9.28 8.47
C SER A 133 -28.13 9.08 9.97
N PHE A 134 -27.47 7.99 10.36
CA PHE A 134 -27.20 7.66 11.76
C PHE A 134 -25.68 7.56 11.97
N GLY A 135 -25.06 8.69 12.31
CA GLY A 135 -23.60 8.79 12.47
C GLY A 135 -23.02 7.79 13.46
N ASN A 136 -23.63 7.63 14.64
CA ASN A 136 -23.16 6.68 15.65
C ASN A 136 -23.15 5.25 15.09
N LEU A 137 -24.22 4.81 14.42
CA LEU A 137 -24.28 3.49 13.80
C LEU A 137 -23.21 3.33 12.71
N TYR A 138 -23.07 4.33 11.84
CA TYR A 138 -22.10 4.31 10.74
C TYR A 138 -20.65 4.20 11.26
N TYR A 139 -20.23 5.10 12.15
CA TYR A 139 -18.83 5.13 12.62
C TYR A 139 -18.52 3.98 13.57
N SER A 140 -19.46 3.55 14.40
CA SER A 140 -19.23 2.44 15.34
C SER A 140 -19.13 1.09 14.64
N THR A 141 -19.94 0.81 13.61
CA THR A 141 -19.83 -0.43 12.82
C THR A 141 -18.49 -0.51 12.08
N TRP A 142 -18.05 0.58 11.44
CA TRP A 142 -16.70 0.68 10.85
C TRP A 142 -15.59 0.58 11.90
N GLY A 143 -15.76 1.20 13.07
CA GLY A 143 -14.83 1.11 14.19
C GLY A 143 -14.69 -0.32 14.71
N SER A 144 -15.80 -1.06 14.83
CA SER A 144 -15.79 -2.48 15.19
C SER A 144 -15.07 -3.33 14.16
N PHE A 145 -15.33 -3.11 12.87
CA PHE A 145 -14.60 -3.80 11.79
C PHE A 145 -13.08 -3.53 11.88
N GLY A 146 -12.68 -2.26 12.06
CA GLY A 146 -11.27 -1.88 12.24
C GLY A 146 -10.61 -2.53 13.46
N CYS A 147 -11.32 -2.61 14.60
CA CYS A 147 -10.81 -3.28 15.80
C CYS A 147 -10.68 -4.80 15.59
N ALA A 148 -11.67 -5.45 14.98
CA ALA A 148 -11.63 -6.88 14.68
C ALA A 148 -10.50 -7.24 13.70
N PHE A 149 -10.30 -6.41 12.67
CA PHE A 149 -9.18 -6.57 11.73
C PHE A 149 -7.83 -6.38 12.43
N THR A 150 -7.70 -5.37 13.30
CA THR A 150 -6.46 -5.13 14.07
C THR A 150 -6.17 -6.27 15.07
N LEU A 151 -7.21 -6.87 15.65
CA LEU A 151 -7.09 -8.08 16.47
C LEU A 151 -6.53 -9.25 15.65
N LEU A 152 -7.02 -9.46 14.43
CA LEU A 152 -6.52 -10.50 13.53
C LEU A 152 -5.04 -10.28 13.18
N LEU A 153 -4.67 -9.05 12.80
CA LEU A 153 -3.27 -8.70 12.53
C LEU A 153 -2.39 -8.90 13.77
N SER A 154 -2.86 -8.51 14.95
CA SER A 154 -2.13 -8.70 16.20
C SER A 154 -1.99 -10.18 16.57
N TYR A 155 -2.97 -11.02 16.26
CA TYR A 155 -2.90 -12.47 16.50
C TYR A 155 -1.89 -13.12 15.56
N ILE A 156 -1.96 -12.81 14.26
CA ILE A 156 -1.00 -13.33 13.25
C ILE A 156 0.43 -12.96 13.66
N ARG A 157 0.65 -11.70 14.07
CA ARG A 157 1.96 -11.23 14.51
C ARG A 157 2.53 -12.01 15.68
N THR A 158 1.74 -12.28 16.72
CA THR A 158 2.25 -12.92 17.94
C THR A 158 2.35 -14.43 17.84
N GLU A 159 1.39 -15.10 17.18
CA GLU A 159 1.31 -16.57 17.18
C GLU A 159 1.98 -17.21 15.97
N ARG A 160 2.01 -16.53 14.82
CA ARG A 160 2.72 -17.02 13.62
C ARG A 160 4.11 -16.42 13.48
N GLY A 161 4.46 -15.43 14.29
CA GLY A 161 5.69 -14.65 14.13
C GLY A 161 5.72 -13.83 12.83
N VAL A 162 4.61 -13.80 12.08
CA VAL A 162 4.50 -13.06 10.83
C VAL A 162 4.14 -11.62 11.16
N ASP A 163 5.15 -10.78 11.29
CA ASP A 163 4.96 -9.35 11.45
C ASP A 163 4.60 -8.74 10.09
N LEU A 164 3.33 -8.86 9.69
CA LEU A 164 2.80 -8.30 8.45
C LEU A 164 3.17 -6.82 8.28
N GLY A 165 3.23 -6.05 9.37
CA GLY A 165 3.64 -4.65 9.32
C GLY A 165 5.10 -4.48 8.89
N ASN A 166 6.00 -5.25 9.51
CA ASN A 166 7.42 -5.25 9.15
C ASN A 166 7.68 -5.92 7.79
N GLU A 167 6.93 -6.94 7.40
CA GLU A 167 7.06 -7.60 6.10
C GLU A 167 6.55 -6.70 4.96
N LEU A 168 5.43 -6.00 5.17
CA LEU A 168 4.97 -4.97 4.24
C LEU A 168 5.96 -3.80 4.18
N LYS A 169 6.58 -3.44 5.31
CA LYS A 169 7.61 -2.39 5.37
C LYS A 169 8.90 -2.81 4.68
N SER A 170 9.32 -4.07 4.82
CA SER A 170 10.54 -4.60 4.18
C SER A 170 10.38 -4.72 2.66
N LYS A 171 9.16 -4.97 2.17
CA LYS A 171 8.81 -4.93 0.73
C LYS A 171 8.69 -3.50 0.16
N GLY A 172 8.90 -2.48 1.00
CA GLY A 172 8.90 -1.07 0.62
C GLY A 172 7.59 -0.33 0.91
N SER A 173 7.68 0.96 1.21
CA SER A 173 6.53 1.83 1.54
C SER A 173 5.44 1.85 0.46
N ARG A 174 5.85 1.76 -0.82
CA ARG A 174 4.94 1.71 -1.98
C ARG A 174 4.10 0.45 -2.01
N PHE A 175 4.67 -0.71 -1.65
CA PHE A 175 3.93 -1.98 -1.63
C PHE A 175 2.72 -1.91 -0.68
N ARG A 176 2.93 -1.38 0.53
CA ARG A 176 1.85 -1.15 1.50
C ARG A 176 0.75 -0.25 0.93
N SER A 177 1.13 0.81 0.20
CA SER A 177 0.18 1.75 -0.40
C SER A 177 -0.67 1.07 -1.48
N TRP A 178 -0.07 0.22 -2.32
CA TRP A 178 -0.80 -0.59 -3.31
C TRP A 178 -1.78 -1.58 -2.67
N VAL A 179 -1.40 -2.23 -1.56
CA VAL A 179 -2.31 -3.13 -0.83
C VAL A 179 -3.51 -2.36 -0.26
N ILE A 180 -3.28 -1.18 0.34
CA ILE A 180 -4.37 -0.34 0.83
C ILE A 180 -5.26 0.13 -0.33
N LEU A 181 -4.66 0.44 -1.49
CA LEU A 181 -5.38 0.85 -2.70
C LEU A 181 -6.35 -0.23 -3.20
N ILE A 182 -5.98 -1.52 -3.12
CA ILE A 182 -6.90 -2.64 -3.43
C ILE A 182 -8.17 -2.54 -2.55
N VAL A 183 -7.99 -2.35 -1.24
CA VAL A 183 -9.13 -2.28 -0.31
C VAL A 183 -10.00 -1.06 -0.58
N THR A 184 -9.41 0.13 -0.76
CA THR A 184 -10.20 1.35 -0.97
C THR A 184 -10.89 1.37 -2.33
N THR A 185 -10.25 0.86 -3.38
CA THR A 185 -10.85 0.75 -4.73
C THR A 185 -12.01 -0.26 -4.75
N LEU A 186 -11.93 -1.36 -3.99
CA LEU A 186 -13.06 -2.29 -3.78
C LEU A 186 -14.23 -1.62 -3.06
N ILE A 187 -13.97 -0.76 -2.06
CA ILE A 187 -15.03 0.00 -1.38
C ILE A 187 -15.68 1.00 -2.35
N VAL A 188 -14.89 1.71 -3.17
CA VAL A 188 -15.42 2.62 -4.20
C VAL A 188 -16.31 1.85 -5.18
N MET A 189 -15.83 0.72 -5.70
CA MET A 189 -16.56 -0.13 -6.64
C MET A 189 -17.87 -0.65 -6.04
N GLY A 190 -17.81 -1.25 -4.85
CA GLY A 190 -18.99 -1.82 -4.17
C GLY A 190 -20.00 -0.76 -3.75
N SER A 191 -19.54 0.39 -3.24
CA SER A 191 -20.44 1.49 -2.87
C SER A 191 -21.10 2.10 -4.11
N SER A 192 -20.35 2.26 -5.21
CA SER A 192 -20.91 2.77 -6.47
C SER A 192 -21.93 1.82 -7.07
N ALA A 193 -21.67 0.51 -7.04
CA ALA A 193 -22.61 -0.51 -7.50
C ALA A 193 -23.89 -0.50 -6.67
N SER A 194 -23.76 -0.45 -5.34
CA SER A 194 -24.93 -0.37 -4.45
C SER A 194 -25.75 0.91 -4.65
N SER A 195 -25.11 2.06 -4.87
CA SER A 195 -25.81 3.30 -5.23
C SER A 195 -26.47 3.23 -6.61
N TYR A 196 -25.86 2.52 -7.56
CA TYR A 196 -26.44 2.29 -8.89
C TYR A 196 -27.71 1.44 -8.75
N ASP A 197 -27.63 0.30 -8.10
CA ASP A 197 -28.77 -0.62 -7.92
C ASP A 197 -29.92 0.07 -7.18
N ALA A 198 -29.62 0.88 -6.16
CA ALA A 198 -30.64 1.57 -5.37
C ALA A 198 -31.42 2.66 -6.13
N GLN A 199 -30.82 3.31 -7.14
CA GLN A 199 -31.39 4.51 -7.79
C GLN A 199 -31.67 4.33 -9.28
N CYS A 200 -31.08 3.33 -9.93
CA CYS A 200 -31.11 3.16 -11.39
C CYS A 200 -31.90 1.93 -11.85
N ASP A 201 -32.12 0.96 -10.96
CA ASP A 201 -32.85 -0.28 -11.25
C ASP A 201 -34.37 -0.15 -11.09
N VAL A 202 -34.86 1.01 -10.61
CA VAL A 202 -36.30 1.23 -10.43
C VAL A 202 -36.94 1.66 -11.77
N ASP A 203 -38.02 1.00 -12.17
CA ASP A 203 -38.85 1.31 -13.36
C ASP A 203 -39.70 2.58 -13.17
N VAL A 204 -39.07 3.69 -12.81
CA VAL A 204 -39.71 5.01 -12.83
C VAL A 204 -39.56 5.58 -14.24
N GLU A 205 -40.63 6.15 -14.80
CA GLU A 205 -40.64 6.78 -16.14
C GLU A 205 -39.53 7.84 -16.33
N GLU A 206 -39.01 8.41 -15.24
CA GLU A 206 -37.95 9.41 -15.25
C GLU A 206 -36.69 8.96 -14.50
N LYS A 207 -35.91 8.05 -15.10
CA LYS A 207 -34.61 7.63 -14.54
C LYS A 207 -33.62 8.81 -14.54
N PRO A 208 -32.91 9.11 -13.43
CA PRO A 208 -31.91 10.17 -13.39
C PRO A 208 -30.64 9.76 -14.17
N GLY A 209 -30.69 9.81 -15.50
CA GLY A 209 -29.64 9.26 -16.38
C GLY A 209 -28.23 9.81 -16.09
N LYS A 210 -28.12 11.07 -15.63
CA LYS A 210 -26.83 11.67 -15.24
C LYS A 210 -26.26 11.04 -13.96
N TYR A 211 -27.11 10.71 -12.98
CA TYR A 211 -26.69 10.06 -11.73
C TYR A 211 -26.20 8.64 -11.99
N CYS A 212 -26.97 7.86 -12.77
CA CYS A 212 -26.64 6.48 -13.10
C CYS A 212 -25.32 6.36 -13.88
N ARG A 213 -25.09 7.27 -14.85
CA ARG A 213 -23.81 7.32 -15.56
C ARG A 213 -22.64 7.66 -14.65
N ARG A 214 -22.85 8.49 -13.61
CA ARG A 214 -21.84 8.79 -12.59
C ARG A 214 -21.54 7.58 -11.71
N ALA A 215 -22.57 6.89 -11.23
CA ALA A 215 -22.38 5.67 -10.43
C ALA A 215 -21.68 4.56 -11.24
N ALA A 216 -22.07 4.37 -12.51
CA ALA A 216 -21.38 3.44 -13.42
C ALA A 216 -19.89 3.80 -13.61
N LEU A 217 -19.55 5.09 -13.70
CA LEU A 217 -18.14 5.51 -13.72
C LEU A 217 -17.41 5.12 -12.42
N GLY A 218 -18.05 5.25 -11.26
CA GLY A 218 -17.46 4.83 -10.00
C GLY A 218 -17.15 3.34 -9.95
N VAL A 219 -18.04 2.51 -10.50
CA VAL A 219 -17.83 1.06 -10.67
C VAL A 219 -16.65 0.78 -11.59
N THR A 220 -16.59 1.43 -12.76
CA THR A 220 -15.51 1.18 -13.74
C THR A 220 -14.15 1.64 -13.23
N VAL A 221 -14.05 2.84 -12.65
CA VAL A 221 -12.79 3.35 -12.07
C VAL A 221 -12.36 2.51 -10.88
N GLY A 222 -13.31 2.09 -10.03
CA GLY A 222 -13.04 1.14 -8.93
C GLY A 222 -12.49 -0.19 -9.41
N CYS A 223 -13.06 -0.76 -10.48
CA CYS A 223 -12.59 -1.99 -11.09
C CYS A 223 -11.18 -1.84 -11.68
N ILE A 224 -10.92 -0.78 -12.47
CA ILE A 224 -9.61 -0.48 -13.02
C ILE A 224 -8.57 -0.32 -11.91
N GLY A 225 -8.90 0.43 -10.86
CA GLY A 225 -8.04 0.61 -9.70
C GLY A 225 -7.71 -0.70 -8.99
N CYS A 226 -8.72 -1.55 -8.77
CA CYS A 226 -8.54 -2.85 -8.12
C CYS A 226 -7.65 -3.79 -8.94
N VAL A 227 -7.95 -3.97 -10.23
CA VAL A 227 -7.19 -4.86 -11.14
C VAL A 227 -5.75 -4.37 -11.29
N THR A 228 -5.54 -3.07 -11.48
CA THR A 228 -4.19 -2.49 -11.61
C THR A 228 -3.37 -2.70 -10.34
N SER A 229 -3.98 -2.44 -9.17
CA SER A 229 -3.30 -2.60 -7.88
C SER A 229 -2.97 -4.06 -7.58
N LEU A 230 -3.90 -4.99 -7.85
CA LEU A 230 -3.67 -6.43 -7.74
C LEU A 230 -2.55 -6.90 -8.67
N THR A 231 -2.52 -6.42 -9.91
CA THR A 231 -1.50 -6.76 -10.89
C THR A 231 -0.12 -6.32 -10.41
N ILE A 232 0.02 -5.10 -9.87
CA ILE A 232 1.29 -4.59 -9.36
C ILE A 232 1.74 -5.34 -8.10
N VAL A 233 0.82 -5.64 -7.19
CA VAL A 233 1.11 -6.45 -6.00
C VAL A 233 1.57 -7.85 -6.41
N ALA A 234 0.86 -8.51 -7.33
CA ALA A 234 1.22 -9.83 -7.83
C ALA A 234 2.57 -9.82 -8.55
N MET A 235 2.79 -8.84 -9.43
CA MET A 235 4.05 -8.63 -10.14
C MET A 235 5.21 -8.46 -9.16
N ARG A 236 5.07 -7.63 -8.13
CA ARG A 236 6.09 -7.52 -7.07
C ARG A 236 6.30 -8.83 -6.33
N MET A 237 5.24 -9.55 -5.98
CA MET A 237 5.39 -10.82 -5.25
C MET A 237 6.10 -11.89 -6.09
N VAL A 238 5.88 -11.93 -7.41
CA VAL A 238 6.49 -12.92 -8.31
C VAL A 238 7.93 -12.55 -8.68
N PHE A 239 8.23 -11.27 -8.93
CA PHE A 239 9.55 -10.85 -9.41
C PHE A 239 10.50 -10.37 -8.30
N ALA A 240 10.01 -10.11 -7.08
CA ALA A 240 10.86 -9.70 -5.96
C ALA A 240 11.39 -10.85 -5.11
N THR A 241 11.10 -12.11 -5.44
CA THR A 241 11.76 -13.24 -4.79
C THR A 241 13.23 -13.24 -5.20
N PRO A 242 14.18 -12.97 -4.28
CA PRO A 242 15.59 -13.13 -4.59
C PRO A 242 15.78 -14.61 -4.93
N HIS A 243 16.14 -14.89 -6.18
CA HIS A 243 16.51 -16.23 -6.58
C HIS A 243 17.86 -16.50 -5.89
N GLU A 244 17.81 -17.09 -4.70
CA GLU A 244 18.98 -17.55 -3.92
C GLU A 244 19.67 -18.76 -4.57
N ASP A 245 19.53 -18.95 -5.88
CA ASP A 245 20.39 -19.90 -6.60
C ASP A 245 21.70 -19.19 -6.94
N GLU A 246 22.48 -19.07 -5.88
CA GLU A 246 23.90 -19.38 -5.79
C GLU A 246 24.51 -20.03 -7.04
N ASN A 247 25.65 -19.47 -7.46
CA ASN A 247 26.64 -20.05 -8.38
C ASN A 247 26.22 -20.20 -9.86
N VAL A 248 26.52 -19.18 -10.68
CA VAL A 248 27.44 -19.28 -11.84
C VAL A 248 27.68 -17.86 -12.38
N ASN A 249 28.85 -17.29 -12.06
CA ASN A 249 29.76 -16.47 -12.88
C ASN A 249 29.28 -15.70 -14.14
N ARG A 250 28.03 -15.25 -14.24
CA ARG A 250 27.57 -14.37 -15.32
C ARG A 250 27.49 -12.94 -14.83
N GLY A 251 28.65 -12.28 -14.90
CA GLY A 251 28.75 -10.84 -14.80
C GLY A 251 27.80 -10.15 -15.80
N SER A 252 27.17 -9.08 -15.32
CA SER A 252 26.65 -7.95 -16.11
C SER A 252 25.20 -7.96 -16.65
N GLY A 253 24.39 -9.01 -16.48
CA GLY A 253 23.05 -9.08 -17.13
C GLY A 253 21.82 -8.57 -16.35
N GLY A 254 21.84 -8.56 -15.02
CA GLY A 254 20.60 -8.53 -14.21
C GLY A 254 19.89 -7.18 -14.01
N ARG A 255 20.34 -6.10 -14.64
CA ARG A 255 19.88 -4.73 -14.29
C ARG A 255 18.52 -4.35 -14.90
N GLY A 256 17.99 -5.12 -15.84
CA GLY A 256 16.80 -4.75 -16.63
C GLY A 256 15.45 -4.97 -15.94
N SER A 257 15.28 -6.03 -15.14
CA SER A 257 13.96 -6.41 -14.60
C SER A 257 13.37 -5.31 -13.72
N ASN A 258 14.14 -4.80 -12.76
CA ASN A 258 13.68 -3.77 -11.81
C ASN A 258 13.27 -2.45 -12.50
N THR A 259 13.89 -2.13 -13.64
CA THR A 259 13.55 -0.93 -14.42
C THR A 259 12.15 -1.05 -15.02
N ILE A 260 11.77 -2.23 -15.51
CA ILE A 260 10.43 -2.46 -16.08
C ILE A 260 9.37 -2.37 -14.99
N ILE A 261 9.59 -3.01 -13.83
CA ILE A 261 8.66 -2.94 -12.69
C ILE A 261 8.44 -1.49 -12.26
N PHE A 262 9.52 -0.74 -12.11
CA PHE A 262 9.46 0.66 -11.75
C PHE A 262 8.70 1.51 -12.78
N ALA A 263 8.95 1.30 -14.08
CA ALA A 263 8.27 2.01 -15.14
C ALA A 263 6.76 1.71 -15.17
N VAL A 264 6.36 0.44 -15.02
CA VAL A 264 4.96 0.02 -14.96
C VAL A 264 4.25 0.65 -13.77
N GLU A 265 4.88 0.68 -12.59
CA GLU A 265 4.32 1.35 -11.41
C GLU A 265 4.17 2.86 -11.58
N GLY A 266 5.19 3.51 -12.15
CA GLY A 266 5.17 4.95 -12.41
C GLY A 266 4.05 5.34 -13.37
N VAL A 267 3.92 4.62 -14.49
CA VAL A 267 2.86 4.87 -15.48
C VAL A 267 1.48 4.55 -14.89
N SER A 268 1.33 3.41 -14.22
CA SER A 268 0.05 3.00 -13.63
C SER A 268 -0.41 3.97 -12.53
N SER A 269 0.50 4.44 -11.68
CA SER A 269 0.17 5.41 -10.64
C SER A 269 -0.23 6.77 -11.21
N ALA A 270 0.42 7.24 -12.28
CA ALA A 270 0.03 8.47 -12.98
C ALA A 270 -1.37 8.33 -13.62
N VAL A 271 -1.65 7.22 -14.30
CA VAL A 271 -2.96 6.94 -14.90
C VAL A 271 -4.05 6.89 -13.82
N LEU A 272 -3.82 6.17 -12.72
CA LEU A 272 -4.77 6.09 -11.61
C LEU A 272 -4.96 7.44 -10.92
N PHE A 273 -3.91 8.25 -10.76
CA PHE A 273 -4.00 9.59 -10.19
C PHE A 273 -4.91 10.49 -11.05
N CYS A 274 -4.74 10.50 -12.37
CA CYS A 274 -5.62 11.24 -13.27
C CYS A 274 -7.06 10.70 -13.23
N ALA A 275 -7.24 9.38 -13.28
CA ALA A 275 -8.55 8.74 -13.23
C ALA A 275 -9.29 9.05 -11.92
N TYR A 276 -8.63 8.96 -10.77
CA TYR A 276 -9.22 9.26 -9.47
C TYR A 276 -9.38 10.76 -9.22
N GLY A 277 -8.54 11.62 -9.79
CA GLY A 277 -8.75 13.06 -9.78
C GLY A 277 -10.06 13.44 -10.48
N PHE A 278 -10.31 12.86 -11.67
CA PHE A 278 -11.59 13.02 -12.35
C PHE A 278 -12.75 12.35 -11.60
N ALA A 279 -12.54 11.13 -11.08
CA ALA A 279 -13.57 10.40 -10.36
C ALA A 279 -14.02 11.14 -9.10
N VAL A 280 -13.11 11.69 -8.29
CA VAL A 280 -13.48 12.51 -7.13
C VAL A 280 -14.32 13.70 -7.58
N ALA A 281 -13.83 14.50 -8.53
CA ALA A 281 -14.57 15.68 -9.02
C ALA A 281 -15.97 15.33 -9.56
N TYR A 282 -16.11 14.19 -10.25
CA TYR A 282 -17.36 13.79 -10.89
C TYR A 282 -18.33 13.09 -9.92
N LEU A 283 -17.83 12.16 -9.09
CA LEU A 283 -18.61 11.37 -8.14
C LEU A 283 -19.06 12.20 -6.94
N THR A 284 -18.21 13.10 -6.43
CA THR A 284 -18.52 13.92 -5.24
C THR A 284 -19.02 15.32 -5.60
N SER A 285 -19.34 15.57 -6.88
CA SER A 285 -20.06 16.78 -7.28
C SER A 285 -21.44 16.85 -6.59
N GLU A 286 -22.03 18.04 -6.47
CA GLU A 286 -23.32 18.27 -5.80
C GLU A 286 -24.44 17.31 -6.24
N LYS A 287 -24.46 16.94 -7.53
CA LYS A 287 -25.43 16.02 -8.13
C LYS A 287 -24.89 14.60 -8.32
N GLY A 288 -23.78 14.26 -7.67
CA GLY A 288 -23.08 13.00 -7.81
C GLY A 288 -23.52 11.96 -6.77
N PRO A 289 -23.30 10.66 -7.05
CA PRO A 289 -23.63 9.58 -6.12
C PRO A 289 -22.83 9.63 -4.81
N GLY A 290 -21.65 10.27 -4.83
CA GLY A 290 -20.83 10.52 -3.66
C GLY A 290 -20.96 11.94 -3.12
N ALA A 291 -21.98 12.72 -3.50
CA ALA A 291 -22.18 14.06 -2.92
C ALA A 291 -22.49 13.99 -1.41
N PRO A 292 -23.35 13.07 -0.95
CA PRO A 292 -23.57 12.89 0.47
C PRO A 292 -22.35 12.27 1.15
N LEU A 293 -22.07 12.71 2.38
CA LEU A 293 -21.01 12.13 3.20
C LEU A 293 -21.38 10.68 3.53
N GLY A 294 -20.55 9.73 3.10
CA GLY A 294 -20.77 8.29 3.25
C GLY A 294 -19.63 7.47 2.65
N ASN A 295 -19.82 6.15 2.50
CA ASN A 295 -18.76 5.23 2.06
C ASN A 295 -18.12 5.69 0.74
N LEU A 296 -18.93 6.07 -0.25
CA LEU A 296 -18.45 6.47 -1.57
C LEU A 296 -17.63 7.78 -1.51
N TYR A 297 -18.08 8.76 -0.72
CA TYR A 297 -17.34 10.02 -0.52
C TYR A 297 -15.97 9.74 0.11
N TYR A 298 -15.93 9.08 1.27
CA TYR A 298 -14.68 8.84 2.00
C TYR A 298 -13.70 7.95 1.23
N SER A 299 -14.20 6.87 0.61
CA SER A 299 -13.36 5.94 -0.14
C SER A 299 -12.80 6.55 -1.43
N SER A 300 -13.57 7.41 -2.13
CA SER A 300 -13.08 8.10 -3.32
C SER A 300 -11.94 9.07 -2.97
N TRP A 301 -12.10 9.88 -1.93
CA TRP A 301 -11.06 10.78 -1.43
C TRP A 301 -9.84 10.05 -0.90
N ALA A 302 -10.04 8.99 -0.11
CA ALA A 302 -8.94 8.16 0.39
C ALA A 302 -8.15 7.52 -0.76
N THR A 303 -8.85 6.99 -1.77
CA THR A 303 -8.21 6.39 -2.96
C THR A 303 -7.45 7.44 -3.75
N PHE A 304 -8.00 8.63 -3.96
CA PHE A 304 -7.28 9.74 -4.60
C PHE A 304 -6.01 10.12 -3.84
N GLY A 305 -6.10 10.32 -2.52
CA GLY A 305 -4.93 10.58 -1.67
C GLY A 305 -3.86 9.50 -1.76
N LEU A 306 -4.26 8.22 -1.76
CA LEU A 306 -3.34 7.09 -1.93
C LEU A 306 -2.67 7.09 -3.31
N THR A 307 -3.42 7.32 -4.39
CA THR A 307 -2.83 7.41 -5.74
C THR A 307 -1.84 8.57 -5.85
N PHE A 308 -2.13 9.72 -5.22
CA PHE A 308 -1.21 10.84 -5.14
C PHE A 308 0.09 10.46 -4.41
N PHE A 309 -0.01 9.82 -3.23
CA PHE A 309 1.18 9.38 -2.50
C PHE A 309 2.03 8.35 -3.26
N VAL A 310 1.39 7.42 -3.96
CA VAL A 310 2.10 6.44 -4.81
C VAL A 310 2.80 7.14 -5.97
N ALA A 311 2.12 8.06 -6.67
CA ALA A 311 2.69 8.82 -7.78
C ALA A 311 3.85 9.72 -7.33
N ALA A 312 3.71 10.41 -6.20
CA ALA A 312 4.76 11.23 -5.61
C ALA A 312 5.99 10.39 -5.24
N SER A 313 5.79 9.22 -4.62
CA SER A 313 6.89 8.31 -4.29
C SER A 313 7.60 7.77 -5.54
N CYS A 314 6.87 7.46 -6.62
CA CYS A 314 7.49 7.08 -7.90
C CYS A 314 8.29 8.24 -8.51
N PHE A 315 7.80 9.48 -8.37
CA PHE A 315 8.49 10.65 -8.88
C PHE A 315 9.79 10.96 -8.14
N GLU A 316 9.80 10.85 -6.80
CA GLU A 316 11.00 11.00 -5.98
C GLU A 316 12.09 9.99 -6.36
N GLU A 317 11.72 8.73 -6.53
CA GLU A 317 12.65 7.68 -6.97
C GLU A 317 13.14 7.89 -8.40
N PHE A 318 12.29 8.40 -9.30
CA PHE A 318 12.69 8.72 -10.66
C PHE A 318 13.74 9.85 -10.66
N GLN A 319 13.56 10.88 -9.82
CA GLN A 319 14.55 11.94 -9.66
C GLN A 319 15.86 11.42 -9.07
N ALA A 320 15.79 10.54 -8.07
CA ALA A 320 16.97 9.90 -7.47
C ALA A 320 17.72 9.02 -8.50
N ALA A 321 17.01 8.26 -9.33
CA ALA A 321 17.61 7.48 -10.40
C ALA A 321 18.29 8.37 -11.46
N LYS A 322 17.64 9.48 -11.83
CA LYS A 322 18.19 10.46 -12.78
C LYS A 322 19.48 11.10 -12.25
N SER A 323 19.54 11.47 -10.97
CA SER A 323 20.74 12.06 -10.37
C SER A 323 21.90 11.06 -10.32
N MET A 324 21.64 9.79 -10.00
CA MET A 324 22.66 8.72 -10.03
C MET A 324 23.23 8.50 -11.44
N ILE A 325 22.40 8.51 -12.48
CA ILE A 325 22.87 8.34 -13.87
C ILE A 325 23.76 9.52 -14.30
N LEU A 326 23.36 10.75 -13.94
CA LEU A 326 24.15 11.94 -14.27
C LEU A 326 25.51 11.93 -13.55
N THR A 327 25.54 11.61 -12.25
CA THR A 327 26.78 11.47 -11.48
C THR A 327 27.67 10.35 -12.03
N GLY A 328 27.09 9.21 -12.41
CA GLY A 328 27.84 8.11 -13.03
C GLY A 328 28.48 8.49 -14.36
N ARG A 329 27.75 9.23 -15.22
CA ARG A 329 28.30 9.76 -16.48
C ARG A 329 29.43 10.75 -16.25
N GLN A 330 29.32 11.61 -15.24
CA GLN A 330 30.40 12.54 -14.87
C GLN A 330 31.64 11.80 -14.38
N GLN A 331 31.48 10.79 -13.52
CA GLN A 331 32.60 9.98 -13.03
C GLN A 331 33.26 9.14 -14.13
N GLN A 332 32.49 8.67 -15.12
CA GLN A 332 33.06 7.98 -16.28
C GLN A 332 33.85 8.94 -17.18
N LYS A 333 33.33 10.16 -17.40
CA LYS A 333 34.06 11.20 -18.15
C LYS A 333 35.35 11.61 -17.42
N SER A 334 35.33 11.74 -16.09
CA SER A 334 36.53 12.06 -15.31
C SER A 334 37.56 10.93 -15.40
N ARG A 335 37.15 9.66 -15.22
CA ARG A 335 38.06 8.51 -15.37
C ARG A 335 38.65 8.39 -16.77
N ALA A 336 37.86 8.62 -17.81
CA ALA A 336 38.36 8.63 -19.19
C ALA A 336 39.40 9.75 -19.39
N ARG A 337 39.14 10.94 -18.83
CA ARG A 337 40.09 12.06 -18.87
C ARG A 337 41.38 11.76 -18.11
N ASP A 338 41.28 11.18 -16.91
CA ASP A 338 42.42 10.81 -16.09
C ASP A 338 43.26 9.71 -16.78
N SER A 339 42.60 8.72 -17.40
CA SER A 339 43.27 7.68 -18.18
C SER A 339 43.98 8.24 -19.42
N LEU A 340 43.41 9.28 -20.05
CA LEU A 340 44.06 9.96 -21.18
C LEU A 340 45.27 10.76 -20.70
N ALA A 341 45.16 11.47 -19.57
CA ALA A 341 46.26 12.21 -18.98
C ALA A 341 47.43 11.28 -18.59
N SER A 342 47.16 10.15 -17.94
CA SER A 342 48.21 9.17 -17.57
C SER A 342 48.93 8.56 -18.79
N ASN A 343 48.22 8.39 -19.91
CA ASN A 343 48.80 7.89 -21.16
C ASN A 343 49.64 8.95 -21.91
N LEU A 344 49.36 10.25 -21.71
CA LEU A 344 50.17 11.34 -22.26
C LEU A 344 51.51 11.46 -21.50
N ASP A 345 51.48 11.36 -20.16
CA ASP A 345 52.69 11.49 -19.34
C ASP A 345 53.70 10.35 -19.60
N THR A 346 53.21 9.12 -19.81
CA THR A 346 54.06 7.95 -20.10
C THR A 346 54.79 8.02 -21.46
N ASN A 347 54.31 8.82 -22.41
CA ASN A 347 54.96 9.01 -23.71
C ASN A 347 55.89 10.23 -23.77
N SER A 348 56.01 11.02 -22.70
CA SER A 348 56.65 12.34 -22.74
C SER A 348 58.14 12.39 -22.39
N LEU A 349 58.80 11.28 -22.02
CA LEU A 349 60.23 11.32 -21.64
C LEU A 349 61.02 10.10 -22.12
N ASP A 350 61.70 10.26 -23.26
CA ASP A 350 63.10 9.84 -23.38
C ASP A 350 63.88 10.72 -24.38
N PRO A 351 64.33 11.93 -23.97
CA PRO A 351 65.24 12.74 -24.77
C PRO A 351 66.67 12.15 -24.89
N GLY A 352 66.94 10.95 -24.34
CA GLY A 352 68.27 10.34 -24.31
C GLY A 352 68.52 9.20 -25.32
N ARG A 353 67.50 8.71 -26.02
CA ARG A 353 67.64 7.57 -26.94
C ARG A 353 67.74 7.98 -28.41
N MET A 354 68.82 8.68 -28.76
CA MET A 354 69.30 8.76 -30.15
C MET A 354 69.89 7.40 -30.56
N GLY A 355 69.04 6.42 -30.86
CA GLY A 355 69.44 5.12 -31.39
C GLY A 355 68.80 4.90 -32.76
N ALA A 356 69.63 4.99 -33.80
CA ALA A 356 69.42 4.56 -35.19
C ALA A 356 67.96 4.47 -35.71
N VAL A 357 67.62 5.42 -36.57
CA VAL A 357 66.40 5.47 -37.38
C VAL A 357 66.25 4.21 -38.25
N PRO A 358 65.21 3.37 -38.05
CA PRO A 358 64.81 2.37 -39.02
C PRO A 358 64.00 3.04 -40.12
N THR A 359 64.55 3.05 -41.32
CA THR A 359 63.96 3.58 -42.55
C THR A 359 62.92 2.63 -43.14
N ASP A 360 61.78 2.40 -42.49
CA ASP A 360 60.68 1.65 -43.12
C ASP A 360 59.27 2.02 -42.60
N TRP A 361 58.87 3.28 -42.80
CA TRP A 361 57.59 3.84 -42.30
C TRP A 361 56.49 3.97 -43.35
N THR A 362 56.63 3.38 -44.54
CA THR A 362 55.67 3.61 -45.64
C THR A 362 54.51 2.61 -45.71
N SER A 363 54.46 1.55 -44.90
CA SER A 363 53.38 0.53 -45.02
C SER A 363 52.28 0.59 -43.95
N GLN A 364 52.42 1.34 -42.84
CA GLN A 364 51.47 1.27 -41.71
C GLN A 364 50.46 2.43 -41.61
N GLN A 365 50.55 3.45 -42.48
CA GLN A 365 49.61 4.59 -42.47
C GLN A 365 48.28 4.34 -43.20
N ASN A 366 48.17 3.29 -44.02
CA ASN A 366 46.96 3.05 -44.81
C ASN A 366 45.86 2.28 -44.06
N THR A 367 46.19 1.50 -43.02
CA THR A 367 45.19 0.71 -42.26
C THR A 367 44.51 1.48 -41.13
N ALA A 368 45.09 2.60 -40.67
CA ALA A 368 44.48 3.41 -39.60
C ALA A 368 43.43 4.41 -40.11
N ARG A 369 43.33 4.62 -41.43
CA ARG A 369 42.44 5.63 -42.03
C ARG A 369 41.03 5.13 -42.37
N GLU A 370 40.82 3.81 -42.47
CA GLU A 370 39.48 3.25 -42.75
C GLU A 370 38.61 3.09 -41.48
N VAL A 371 39.19 2.90 -40.30
CA VAL A 371 38.42 2.63 -39.06
C VAL A 371 37.77 3.88 -38.46
N TRP A 372 38.22 5.09 -38.82
CA TRP A 372 37.72 6.34 -38.25
C TRP A 372 36.61 7.03 -39.05
N SER A 373 36.20 6.52 -40.21
CA SER A 373 35.16 7.16 -41.04
C SER A 373 33.72 6.70 -40.73
N GLU A 374 33.52 5.66 -39.93
CA GLU A 374 32.20 5.03 -39.78
C GLU A 374 31.40 5.47 -38.52
N ASN A 375 31.91 6.41 -37.70
CA ASN A 375 31.28 6.69 -36.39
C ASN A 375 31.02 8.18 -36.06
N SER A 376 31.08 9.09 -37.03
CA SER A 376 30.84 10.53 -36.84
C SER A 376 29.44 10.96 -37.30
N GLY A 377 28.41 10.37 -36.69
CA GLY A 377 27.01 10.61 -37.04
C GLY A 377 26.08 10.94 -35.85
N GLN A 378 26.49 11.76 -34.88
CA GLN A 378 25.52 12.36 -33.96
C GLN A 378 26.02 13.68 -33.36
N GLN A 379 25.46 14.79 -33.86
CA GLN A 379 25.62 16.15 -33.36
C GLN A 379 24.94 16.33 -32.01
N ASP A 380 25.72 16.68 -31.00
CA ASP A 380 25.22 17.28 -29.75
C ASP A 380 25.17 18.80 -29.89
N THR A 381 23.98 19.39 -29.80
CA THR A 381 23.81 20.82 -29.50
C THR A 381 23.92 21.03 -27.99
N ALA A 382 24.92 21.81 -27.61
CA ALA A 382 25.16 22.30 -26.26
C ALA A 382 24.23 23.46 -25.89
N SER A 383 23.77 23.49 -24.62
CA SER A 383 23.95 24.64 -23.71
C SER A 383 23.21 24.41 -22.39
N SER A 384 23.90 24.50 -21.25
CA SER A 384 23.66 25.56 -20.25
C SER A 384 24.13 25.20 -18.84
N SER A 385 24.98 26.10 -18.33
CA SER A 385 25.13 26.61 -16.96
C SER A 385 25.34 25.63 -15.80
N ASN A 386 26.60 25.61 -15.36
CA ASN A 386 27.02 25.31 -13.99
C ASN A 386 26.34 26.26 -12.99
N PHE A 387 25.70 25.70 -11.96
CA PHE A 387 25.55 26.37 -10.67
C PHE A 387 25.73 25.34 -9.57
N GLY A 388 26.90 25.38 -8.93
CA GLY A 388 27.27 24.51 -7.82
C GLY A 388 26.68 25.01 -6.51
N LYS A 389 25.94 24.13 -5.83
CA LYS A 389 25.81 24.13 -4.37
C LYS A 389 25.94 22.69 -3.89
N GLN A 390 27.12 22.34 -3.40
CA GLN A 390 27.32 21.16 -2.56
C GLN A 390 26.64 21.42 -1.23
N ALA A 391 25.52 20.74 -0.99
CA ALA A 391 24.97 20.53 0.35
C ALA A 391 25.21 19.08 0.73
N SER A 392 26.24 18.84 1.56
CA SER A 392 26.45 17.57 2.24
C SER A 392 25.45 17.47 3.40
N SER A 393 24.29 16.85 3.19
CA SER A 393 23.43 16.45 4.30
C SER A 393 23.88 15.08 4.81
N SER A 394 24.72 15.10 5.83
CA SER A 394 24.87 14.00 6.79
C SER A 394 23.52 13.82 7.49
N VAL A 395 22.80 12.75 7.16
CA VAL A 395 21.60 12.35 7.89
C VAL A 395 22.07 11.52 9.08
N GLY A 396 22.06 12.16 10.24
CA GLY A 396 22.29 11.52 11.53
C GLY A 396 21.18 10.51 11.83
N GLU A 397 21.61 9.28 12.10
CA GLU A 397 20.80 8.20 12.65
C GLU A 397 20.49 8.52 14.12
N VAL A 398 19.26 8.97 14.39
CA VAL A 398 18.77 9.17 15.76
C VAL A 398 18.28 7.82 16.27
N GLN A 399 19.08 7.16 17.11
CA GLN A 399 18.62 6.10 17.98
C GLN A 399 17.73 6.71 19.07
N ILE A 400 16.45 6.38 19.07
CA ILE A 400 15.55 6.64 20.20
C ILE A 400 15.48 5.35 21.01
N SER A 401 16.04 5.43 22.21
CA SER A 401 15.97 4.45 23.30
C SER A 401 14.60 4.40 23.97
#